data_AF-A0A7S2JHG7-F1
#
_entry.id   AF-A0A7S2JHG7-F1
#
_cell.length_a   1.000
_cell.length_b   1.000
_cell.length_c   1.000
_cell.angle_alpha   90.00
_cell.angle_beta   90.00
_cell.angle_gamma   90.00
#
_symmetry.space_group_name_H-M   'P 1'
#
loop_
_entity.id
_entity.type
_entity.pdbx_description
1 polymer ?
#
loop_
_entity_poly.entity_id
_entity_poly.type
_entity_poly.pdbx_seq_one_letter_code
_entity_poly.pdbx_strand_id
1 'polypeptide(L)'
;GFGYFYGFIAGETSQWEPRLYENTNPIEPPRKAEDGYHLTEDLADQAVKFIKFNRGLHPDRPFFIYFAPGATHGPHHIFPQWADKYKGKFDMGWEEMRNITFQKQKAMGWIPPSAQLTPIDPTMHKWSEITESERAFQLRLMEVYAGFLEHTDTQHSKILDELERQGIENSTLIIYILADNGASAEGLQGTVEELLTHNLLPATTEQQIKALDEYGGLSALGSKHVDNMYHGS
;
A
#
# COMPACT_ATOMS: atom_id res chain seq x y z
N GLY A 1 23.13 1.13 -12.96
CA GLY A 1 22.29 1.03 -11.76
C GLY A 1 21.52 2.30 -11.50
N PHE A 2 22.16 3.47 -11.45
CA PHE A 2 21.50 4.72 -11.02
C PHE A 2 21.53 5.85 -12.07
N GLY A 3 21.55 5.47 -13.35
CA GLY A 3 21.67 6.44 -14.46
C GLY A 3 20.33 6.96 -14.99
N TYR A 4 19.22 6.43 -14.48
CA TYR A 4 17.86 6.78 -14.87
C TYR A 4 16.95 6.72 -13.65
N PHE A 5 16.05 7.69 -13.52
CA PHE A 5 15.04 7.75 -12.47
C PHE A 5 13.66 7.98 -13.09
N TYR A 6 12.67 7.25 -12.59
CA TYR A 6 11.25 7.47 -12.85
C TYR A 6 10.49 7.19 -11.57
N GLY A 7 9.72 8.16 -11.08
CA GLY A 7 8.98 8.03 -9.83
C GLY A 7 8.65 9.39 -9.24
N PHE A 8 8.38 9.43 -7.94
CA PHE A 8 8.08 10.65 -7.20
C PHE A 8 9.20 10.96 -6.20
N ILE A 9 9.30 12.22 -5.77
CA ILE A 9 10.33 12.71 -4.84
C ILE A 9 9.61 13.35 -3.63
N ALA A 10 8.93 12.51 -2.85
CA ALA A 10 8.20 12.88 -1.64
C ALA A 10 8.16 11.66 -0.69
N GLY A 11 7.72 11.85 0.56
CA GLY A 11 7.49 10.73 1.49
C GLY A 11 6.31 9.85 1.07
N GLU A 12 5.32 10.47 0.44
CA GLU A 12 4.10 9.83 -0.07
C GLU A 12 3.61 10.57 -1.32
N THR A 13 2.68 9.96 -2.04
CA THR A 13 2.03 10.58 -3.20
C THR A 13 0.68 9.92 -3.48
N SER A 14 -0.24 10.66 -4.10
CA SER A 14 -1.47 10.06 -4.64
C SER A 14 -1.12 8.96 -5.65
N GLN A 15 -1.74 7.79 -5.51
CA GLN A 15 -1.61 6.69 -6.49
C GLN A 15 -2.44 6.92 -7.76
N TRP A 16 -3.35 7.90 -7.75
CA TRP A 16 -4.22 8.27 -8.87
C TRP A 16 -3.68 9.48 -9.64
N GLU A 17 -3.12 10.45 -8.92
CA GLU A 17 -2.68 11.75 -9.45
C GLU A 17 -1.29 12.13 -8.91
N PRO A 18 -0.25 11.30 -9.14
CA PRO A 18 1.08 11.50 -8.56
C PRO A 18 1.83 12.69 -9.16
N ARG A 19 2.74 13.27 -8.37
CA ARG A 19 3.75 14.21 -8.89
C ARG A 19 5.02 13.45 -9.27
N LEU A 20 5.19 13.23 -10.57
CA LEU A 20 6.25 12.39 -11.11
C LEU A 20 7.42 13.20 -11.65
N TYR A 21 8.57 12.54 -11.69
CA TYR A 21 9.79 13.01 -12.29
C TYR A 21 10.38 11.91 -13.18
N GLU A 22 10.88 12.31 -14.35
CA GLU A 22 11.78 11.51 -15.18
C GLU A 22 13.16 12.18 -15.14
N ASN A 23 14.10 11.53 -14.48
CA ASN A 23 15.38 12.11 -14.08
C ASN A 23 15.19 13.39 -13.26
N THR A 24 15.50 14.55 -13.86
CA THR A 24 15.38 15.87 -13.24
C THR A 24 14.16 16.64 -13.74
N ASN A 25 13.37 16.06 -14.64
CA ASN A 25 12.25 16.75 -15.27
C ASN A 25 10.95 16.37 -14.56
N PRO A 26 10.19 17.34 -14.03
CA PRO A 26 8.84 17.05 -13.58
C PRO A 26 7.97 16.67 -14.79
N ILE A 27 7.18 15.62 -14.63
CA ILE A 27 6.25 15.12 -15.65
C ILE A 27 4.88 14.85 -15.03
N GLU A 28 3.86 14.90 -15.88
CA GLU A 28 2.51 14.44 -15.51
C GLU A 28 2.38 12.93 -15.75
N PRO A 29 1.51 12.22 -15.02
CA PRO A 29 1.27 10.81 -15.26
C PRO A 29 0.80 10.55 -16.71
N PRO A 30 1.20 9.43 -17.32
CA PRO A 30 0.94 9.15 -18.73
C PRO A 30 -0.55 8.91 -19.06
N ARG A 31 -1.37 8.66 -18.05
CA ARG A 31 -2.83 8.48 -18.15
C ARG A 31 -3.49 9.13 -16.94
N LYS A 32 -4.78 9.42 -17.06
CA LYS A 32 -5.58 9.91 -15.92
C LYS A 32 -6.19 8.76 -15.13
N ALA A 33 -6.59 9.03 -13.90
CA ALA A 33 -7.29 8.06 -13.05
C ALA A 33 -8.55 7.50 -13.72
N GLU A 34 -9.30 8.33 -14.46
CA GLU A 34 -10.53 7.90 -15.16
C GLU A 34 -10.26 6.89 -16.29
N ASP A 35 -9.03 6.88 -16.81
CA ASP A 35 -8.57 5.95 -17.84
C ASP A 35 -7.94 4.68 -17.22
N GLY A 36 -8.15 4.46 -15.92
CA GLY A 36 -7.61 3.33 -15.17
C GLY A 36 -6.10 3.45 -14.92
N TYR A 37 -5.58 4.66 -14.73
CA TYR A 37 -4.21 4.86 -14.27
C TYR A 37 -4.07 4.46 -12.80
N HIS A 38 -2.93 3.85 -12.44
CA HIS A 38 -2.52 3.64 -11.06
C HIS A 38 -1.00 3.63 -10.98
N LEU A 39 -0.42 4.32 -9.99
CA LEU A 39 1.02 4.53 -9.91
C LEU A 39 1.82 3.22 -9.85
N THR A 40 1.41 2.25 -9.02
CA THR A 40 2.13 0.96 -8.91
C THR A 40 2.19 0.20 -10.22
N GLU A 41 1.14 0.28 -11.06
CA GLU A 41 1.12 -0.36 -12.37
C GLU A 41 2.09 0.35 -13.33
N ASP A 42 2.07 1.69 -13.34
CA ASP A 42 2.98 2.49 -14.16
C ASP A 42 4.44 2.25 -13.79
N LEU A 43 4.78 2.28 -12.49
CA LEU A 43 6.15 1.98 -12.04
C LEU A 43 6.61 0.59 -12.48
N ALA A 44 5.74 -0.43 -12.38
CA ALA A 44 6.07 -1.78 -12.81
C ALA A 44 6.24 -1.87 -14.33
N ASP A 45 5.38 -1.21 -15.10
CA ASP A 45 5.49 -1.13 -16.56
C ASP A 45 6.79 -0.43 -16.98
N GLN A 46 7.23 0.62 -16.27
CA GLN A 46 8.54 1.26 -16.51
C GLN A 46 9.71 0.34 -16.17
N ALA A 47 9.63 -0.43 -15.08
CA ALA A 47 10.67 -1.40 -14.71
C ALA A 47 10.78 -2.50 -15.79
N VAL A 48 9.65 -3.06 -16.25
CA VAL A 48 9.59 -4.03 -17.34
C VAL A 48 10.15 -3.43 -18.63
N LYS A 49 9.77 -2.20 -18.96
CA LYS A 49 10.28 -1.46 -20.12
C LYS A 49 11.80 -1.31 -20.04
N PHE A 50 12.34 -0.95 -18.89
CA PHE A 50 13.78 -0.83 -18.67
C PHE A 50 14.51 -2.17 -18.87
N ILE A 51 13.98 -3.29 -18.34
CA ILE A 51 14.54 -4.63 -18.57
C ILE A 51 14.60 -4.93 -20.08
N LYS A 52 13.48 -4.72 -20.80
CA LYS A 52 13.40 -4.93 -22.25
C LYS A 52 14.40 -4.10 -23.02
N PHE A 53 14.53 -2.81 -22.71
CA PHE A 53 15.48 -1.92 -23.37
C PHE A 53 16.93 -2.33 -23.11
N ASN A 54 17.28 -2.65 -21.87
CA ASN A 54 18.64 -3.09 -21.55
C ASN A 54 19.00 -4.37 -22.32
N ARG A 55 18.08 -5.36 -22.36
CA ARG A 55 18.29 -6.61 -23.09
C ARG A 55 18.36 -6.43 -24.60
N GLY A 56 17.56 -5.53 -25.17
CA GLY A 56 17.54 -5.25 -26.60
C GLY A 56 18.76 -4.48 -27.12
N LEU A 57 19.27 -3.52 -26.33
CA LEU A 57 20.37 -2.63 -26.75
C LEU A 57 21.75 -3.09 -26.26
N HIS A 58 21.81 -3.71 -25.08
CA HIS A 58 23.05 -4.08 -24.41
C HIS A 58 22.93 -5.44 -23.70
N PRO A 59 22.78 -6.55 -24.45
CA PRO A 59 22.50 -7.87 -23.88
C PRO A 59 23.55 -8.34 -22.87
N ASP A 60 24.82 -7.98 -23.03
CA ASP A 60 25.89 -8.40 -22.11
C ASP A 60 26.06 -7.47 -20.90
N ARG A 61 25.32 -6.35 -20.85
CA ARG A 61 25.42 -5.37 -19.77
C ARG A 61 24.47 -5.74 -18.63
N PRO A 62 24.97 -5.98 -17.40
CA PRO A 62 24.10 -6.18 -16.25
C PRO A 62 23.33 -4.90 -15.94
N PHE A 63 22.14 -5.06 -15.36
CA PHE A 63 21.34 -3.95 -14.87
C PHE A 63 21.13 -4.04 -13.37
N PHE A 64 20.68 -2.93 -12.80
CA PHE A 64 20.21 -2.86 -11.43
C PHE A 64 18.94 -2.02 -11.45
N ILE A 65 17.89 -2.52 -10.79
CA ILE A 65 16.60 -1.85 -10.63
C ILE A 65 16.37 -1.75 -9.13
N TYR A 66 16.09 -0.54 -8.68
CA TYR A 66 15.55 -0.30 -7.35
C TYR A 66 14.07 0.04 -7.51
N PHE A 67 13.21 -0.94 -7.27
CA PHE A 67 11.76 -0.79 -7.38
C PHE A 67 11.20 -0.50 -5.99
N ALA A 68 10.83 0.76 -5.77
CA ALA A 68 10.28 1.25 -4.52
C ALA A 68 8.94 1.94 -4.82
N PRO A 69 7.82 1.21 -4.84
CA PRO A 69 6.50 1.81 -5.00
C PRO A 69 6.15 2.66 -3.77
N GLY A 70 5.24 3.63 -3.92
CA GLY A 70 4.69 4.34 -2.75
C GLY A 70 3.74 3.49 -1.89
N ALA A 71 3.46 2.27 -2.33
CA ALA A 71 2.59 1.34 -1.63
C ALA A 71 3.36 0.54 -0.56
N THR A 72 2.78 0.21 0.59
CA THR A 72 1.43 0.58 1.06
C THR A 72 1.52 1.69 2.11
N HIS A 73 2.23 2.78 1.82
CA HIS A 73 2.06 4.02 2.58
C HIS A 73 0.69 4.62 2.24
N GLY A 74 0.22 5.54 3.08
CA GLY A 74 -0.90 6.39 2.70
C GLY A 74 -0.50 7.35 1.56
N PRO A 75 -1.50 7.86 0.81
CA PRO A 75 -2.90 7.51 0.92
C PRO A 75 -3.18 6.10 0.36
N HIS A 76 -4.01 5.31 1.05
CA HIS A 76 -4.39 3.98 0.59
C HIS A 76 -5.42 4.08 -0.53
N HIS A 77 -4.89 4.19 -1.74
CA HIS A 77 -5.64 4.28 -2.98
C HIS A 77 -5.57 2.96 -3.73
N ILE A 78 -6.74 2.39 -4.04
CA ILE A 78 -6.83 1.18 -4.86
C ILE A 78 -8.20 1.01 -5.50
N PHE A 79 -8.24 0.34 -6.65
CA PHE A 79 -9.50 0.03 -7.31
C PHE A 79 -10.42 -0.86 -6.42
N PRO A 80 -11.74 -0.63 -6.43
CA PRO A 80 -12.68 -1.33 -5.54
C PRO A 80 -12.60 -2.87 -5.64
N GLN A 81 -12.39 -3.43 -6.83
CA GLN A 81 -12.32 -4.88 -7.01
C GLN A 81 -11.19 -5.56 -6.23
N TRP A 82 -10.15 -4.83 -5.83
CA TRP A 82 -9.10 -5.36 -4.96
C TRP A 82 -9.52 -5.34 -3.50
N ALA A 83 -10.06 -4.21 -3.03
CA ALA A 83 -10.56 -4.09 -1.66
C ALA A 83 -11.72 -5.06 -1.38
N ASP A 84 -12.62 -5.24 -2.35
CA ASP A 84 -13.83 -6.06 -2.19
C ASP A 84 -13.55 -7.56 -1.99
N LYS A 85 -12.36 -8.05 -2.38
CA LYS A 85 -11.89 -9.41 -2.08
C LYS A 85 -11.77 -9.66 -0.57
N TYR A 86 -11.52 -8.60 0.18
CA TYR A 86 -11.29 -8.65 1.62
C TYR A 86 -12.53 -8.37 2.44
N LYS A 87 -13.70 -8.21 1.81
CA LYS A 87 -14.95 -7.95 2.51
C LYS A 87 -15.22 -8.97 3.61
N GLY A 88 -15.37 -8.50 4.85
CA GLY A 88 -15.65 -9.33 6.02
C GLY A 88 -14.48 -10.19 6.51
N LYS A 89 -13.27 -10.03 5.94
CA LYS A 89 -12.07 -10.77 6.40
C LYS A 89 -11.50 -10.24 7.71
N PHE A 90 -11.95 -9.06 8.15
CA PHE A 90 -11.42 -8.35 9.31
C PHE A 90 -12.45 -8.14 10.43
N ASP A 91 -13.64 -8.75 10.33
CA ASP A 91 -14.74 -8.57 11.29
C ASP A 91 -14.37 -8.98 12.73
N MET A 92 -13.33 -9.80 12.89
CA MET A 92 -12.83 -10.24 14.20
C MET A 92 -12.10 -9.14 14.98
N GLY A 93 -11.71 -8.03 14.35
CA GLY A 93 -10.93 -6.96 14.99
C GLY A 93 -9.42 -7.21 15.06
N TRP A 94 -8.67 -6.15 15.36
CA TRP A 94 -7.20 -6.17 15.36
C TRP A 94 -6.60 -7.05 16.45
N GLU A 95 -7.22 -7.16 17.62
CA GLU A 95 -6.69 -8.03 18.69
C GLU A 95 -6.71 -9.51 18.28
N GLU A 96 -7.80 -9.97 17.67
CA GLU A 96 -7.91 -11.36 17.21
C GLU A 96 -7.08 -11.58 15.94
N MET A 97 -7.05 -10.61 15.02
CA MET A 97 -6.17 -10.66 13.84
C MET A 97 -4.70 -10.84 14.24
N ARG A 98 -4.25 -10.11 15.26
CA ARG A 98 -2.90 -10.21 15.82
C ARG A 98 -2.63 -11.59 16.42
N ASN A 99 -3.58 -12.15 17.17
CA ASN A 99 -3.47 -13.50 17.72
C ASN A 99 -3.36 -14.56 16.61
N ILE A 100 -4.25 -14.51 15.61
CA ILE A 100 -4.22 -15.40 14.45
C ILE A 100 -2.87 -15.32 13.71
N THR A 101 -2.38 -14.10 13.47
CA THR A 101 -1.10 -13.86 12.78
C THR A 101 0.07 -14.46 13.57
N PHE A 102 0.11 -14.24 14.88
CA PHE A 102 1.15 -14.77 15.76
C PHE A 102 1.17 -16.31 15.76
N GLN A 103 0.01 -16.96 15.84
CA GLN A 103 -0.06 -18.43 15.79
C GLN A 103 0.38 -18.98 14.43
N LYS A 104 0.02 -18.31 13.33
CA LYS A 104 0.48 -18.67 11.98
C LYS A 104 2.00 -18.56 11.86
N GLN A 105 2.59 -17.45 12.32
CA GLN A 105 4.03 -17.26 12.31
C GLN A 105 4.78 -18.34 13.11
N LYS A 106 4.23 -18.77 14.26
CA LYS A 106 4.76 -19.92 15.01
C LYS A 106 4.66 -21.22 14.21
N ALA A 107 3.50 -21.51 13.63
CA ALA A 107 3.27 -22.73 12.86
C ALA A 107 4.18 -22.82 11.62
N MET A 108 4.52 -21.68 11.01
CA MET A 108 5.45 -21.57 9.88
C MET A 108 6.93 -21.60 10.30
N GLY A 109 7.23 -21.52 11.61
CA GLY A 109 8.61 -21.46 12.11
C GLY A 109 9.32 -20.12 11.88
N TRP A 110 8.58 -19.05 11.55
CA TRP A 110 9.15 -17.71 11.36
C TRP A 110 9.59 -17.08 12.68
N ILE A 111 8.91 -17.46 13.78
CA ILE A 111 9.25 -17.05 15.15
C ILE A 111 9.40 -18.29 16.03
N PRO A 112 10.22 -18.24 17.09
CA PRO A 112 10.46 -19.41 17.94
C PRO A 112 9.19 -19.85 18.68
N PRO A 113 9.03 -21.16 18.97
CA PRO A 113 7.87 -21.66 19.73
C PRO A 113 7.72 -21.00 21.11
N SER A 114 8.83 -20.59 21.72
CA SER A 114 8.90 -19.89 23.01
C SER A 114 8.53 -18.40 22.94
N ALA A 115 8.33 -17.83 21.74
CA ALA A 115 7.92 -16.44 21.58
C ALA A 115 6.63 -16.16 22.36
N GLN A 116 6.53 -14.98 22.94
CA GLN A 116 5.32 -14.50 23.62
C GLN A 116 4.76 -13.31 22.86
N LEU A 117 3.44 -13.28 22.71
CA LEU A 117 2.76 -12.16 22.09
C LEU A 117 2.81 -10.98 23.08
N THR A 118 3.35 -9.83 22.65
CA THR A 118 3.47 -8.66 23.54
C THR A 118 2.07 -8.19 23.97
N PRO A 119 1.91 -7.57 25.15
CA PRO A 119 0.64 -6.92 25.49
C PRO A 119 0.34 -5.79 24.50
N ILE A 120 -0.95 -5.48 24.35
CA ILE A 120 -1.41 -4.28 23.66
C ILE A 120 -1.10 -3.07 24.54
N ASP A 121 -0.58 -2.00 23.95
CA ASP A 121 -0.32 -0.76 24.67
C ASP A 121 -1.64 -0.21 25.24
N PRO A 122 -1.70 0.20 26.52
CA PRO A 122 -2.93 0.70 27.14
C PRO A 122 -3.53 1.94 26.47
N THR A 123 -2.76 2.65 25.64
CA THR A 123 -3.21 3.82 24.89
C THR A 123 -3.92 3.48 23.58
N MET A 124 -3.83 2.22 23.11
CA MET A 124 -4.53 1.81 21.88
C MET A 124 -6.01 1.55 22.15
N HIS A 125 -6.85 2.04 21.24
CA HIS A 125 -8.28 1.75 21.27
C HIS A 125 -8.53 0.26 21.05
N LYS A 126 -9.45 -0.31 21.82
CA LYS A 126 -9.84 -1.72 21.65
C LYS A 126 -10.90 -1.86 20.58
N TRP A 127 -10.92 -2.99 19.89
CA TRP A 127 -11.96 -3.26 18.90
C TRP A 127 -13.37 -3.23 19.52
N SER A 128 -13.50 -3.72 20.75
CA SER A 128 -14.78 -3.70 21.48
C SER A 128 -15.26 -2.29 21.85
N GLU A 129 -14.38 -1.29 21.79
CA GLU A 129 -14.70 0.12 22.08
C GLU A 129 -15.16 0.87 20.81
N ILE A 130 -14.98 0.28 19.62
CA ILE A 130 -15.49 0.84 18.36
C ILE A 130 -17.00 0.72 18.30
N THR A 131 -17.66 1.86 18.12
CA THR A 131 -19.11 1.94 18.05
C THR A 131 -19.66 1.23 16.81
N GLU A 132 -20.91 0.78 16.86
CA GLU A 132 -21.55 0.13 15.72
C GLU A 132 -21.58 1.04 14.48
N SER A 133 -21.79 2.35 14.68
CA SER A 133 -21.79 3.36 13.62
C SER A 133 -20.43 3.56 12.94
N GLU A 134 -19.32 3.31 13.63
CA GLU A 134 -17.96 3.49 13.10
C GLU A 134 -17.37 2.20 12.53
N ARG A 135 -17.93 1.04 12.91
CA ARG A 135 -17.35 -0.27 12.58
C ARG A 135 -17.18 -0.48 11.08
N ALA A 136 -18.18 -0.10 10.28
CA ALA A 136 -18.12 -0.26 8.83
C ALA A 136 -17.01 0.60 8.19
N PHE A 137 -16.75 1.79 8.75
CA PHE A 137 -15.64 2.65 8.34
C PHE A 137 -14.29 1.99 8.64
N GLN A 138 -14.09 1.51 9.87
CA GLN A 138 -12.82 0.87 10.26
C GLN A 138 -12.52 -0.40 9.44
N LEU A 139 -13.54 -1.24 9.23
CA LEU A 139 -13.40 -2.45 8.41
C LEU A 139 -13.03 -2.09 6.98
N ARG A 140 -13.73 -1.13 6.37
CA ARG A 140 -13.47 -0.75 4.98
C ARG A 140 -12.07 -0.21 4.78
N LEU A 141 -11.53 0.58 5.71
CA LEU A 141 -10.14 1.05 5.62
C LEU A 141 -9.12 -0.11 5.58
N MET A 142 -9.32 -1.14 6.41
CA MET A 142 -8.44 -2.32 6.42
C MET A 142 -8.60 -3.18 5.16
N GLU A 143 -9.82 -3.29 4.62
CA GLU A 143 -10.09 -3.95 3.33
C GLU A 143 -9.37 -3.26 2.18
N VAL A 144 -9.41 -1.91 2.16
CA VAL A 144 -8.71 -1.08 1.17
C VAL A 144 -7.20 -1.28 1.29
N TYR A 145 -6.63 -1.24 2.49
CA TYR A 145 -5.21 -1.53 2.72
C TYR A 145 -4.81 -2.92 2.21
N ALA A 146 -5.57 -3.96 2.57
CA ALA A 146 -5.26 -5.32 2.15
C ALA A 146 -5.34 -5.50 0.62
N GLY A 147 -6.35 -4.89 -0.01
CA GLY A 147 -6.47 -4.85 -1.47
C GLY A 147 -5.30 -4.12 -2.13
N PHE A 148 -4.85 -3.02 -1.54
CA PHE A 148 -3.72 -2.25 -2.04
C PHE A 148 -2.39 -3.04 -1.93
N LEU A 149 -2.21 -3.77 -0.84
CA LEU A 149 -1.08 -4.68 -0.66
C LEU A 149 -1.06 -5.80 -1.71
N GLU A 150 -2.19 -6.47 -1.93
CA GLU A 150 -2.30 -7.54 -2.95
C GLU A 150 -2.06 -7.01 -4.37
N HIS A 151 -2.61 -5.83 -4.69
CA HIS A 151 -2.39 -5.19 -5.99
C HIS A 151 -0.91 -4.87 -6.22
N THR A 152 -0.24 -4.38 -5.17
CA THR A 152 1.19 -4.06 -5.21
C THR A 152 2.03 -5.32 -5.40
N ASP A 153 1.73 -6.41 -4.70
CA ASP A 153 2.38 -7.72 -4.91
C ASP A 153 2.21 -8.20 -6.36
N THR A 154 1.01 -8.05 -6.93
CA THR A 154 0.75 -8.37 -8.34
C THR A 154 1.63 -7.55 -9.30
N GLN A 155 1.97 -6.30 -8.95
CA GLN A 155 2.87 -5.49 -9.78
C GLN A 155 4.33 -5.96 -9.68
N HIS A 156 4.75 -6.47 -8.52
CA HIS A 156 6.05 -7.15 -8.41
C HIS A 156 6.11 -8.38 -9.30
N SER A 157 5.03 -9.17 -9.37
CA SER A 157 4.95 -10.34 -10.26
C SER A 157 5.21 -9.96 -11.72
N LYS A 158 4.69 -8.85 -12.23
CA LYS A 158 4.97 -8.39 -13.61
C LYS A 158 6.47 -8.25 -13.92
N ILE A 159 7.25 -7.81 -12.94
CA ILE A 159 8.70 -7.66 -13.08
C ILE A 159 9.36 -9.03 -13.10
N LEU A 160 8.98 -9.92 -12.18
CA LEU A 160 9.51 -11.28 -12.09
C LEU A 160 9.17 -12.09 -13.35
N ASP A 161 7.93 -12.01 -13.82
CA ASP A 161 7.45 -12.65 -15.04
C ASP A 161 8.25 -12.18 -16.26
N GLU A 162 8.64 -10.90 -16.31
CA GLU A 162 9.50 -10.39 -17.38
C GLU A 162 10.92 -10.97 -17.31
N LEU A 163 11.48 -11.16 -16.11
CA LEU A 163 12.78 -11.82 -15.94
C LEU A 163 12.73 -13.27 -16.44
N GLU A 164 11.67 -14.00 -16.07
CA GLU A 164 11.43 -15.38 -16.51
C GLU A 164 11.23 -15.45 -18.03
N ARG A 165 10.40 -14.56 -18.59
CA ARG A 165 10.14 -14.49 -20.04
C ARG A 165 11.41 -14.25 -20.86
N GLN A 166 12.39 -13.55 -20.28
CA GLN A 166 13.69 -13.28 -20.89
C GLN A 166 14.74 -14.38 -20.61
N GLY A 167 14.43 -15.36 -19.75
CA GLY A 167 15.33 -16.44 -19.35
C GLY A 167 16.51 -15.97 -18.50
N ILE A 168 16.34 -14.89 -17.72
CA ILE A 168 17.40 -14.27 -16.91
C ILE A 168 17.12 -14.30 -15.42
N GLU A 169 16.02 -14.90 -14.99
CA GLU A 169 15.60 -15.05 -13.59
C GLU A 169 16.69 -15.74 -12.75
N ASN A 170 17.27 -16.82 -13.27
CA ASN A 170 18.36 -17.56 -12.60
C ASN A 170 19.70 -16.80 -12.54
N SER A 171 19.83 -15.71 -13.31
CA SER A 171 21.00 -14.82 -13.32
C SER A 171 20.74 -13.50 -12.59
N THR A 172 19.58 -13.35 -11.95
CA THR A 172 19.16 -12.12 -11.26
C THR A 172 19.15 -12.35 -9.75
N LEU A 173 19.89 -11.53 -9.01
CA LEU A 173 19.75 -11.46 -7.55
C LEU A 173 18.57 -10.57 -7.20
N ILE A 174 17.56 -11.13 -6.53
CA ILE A 174 16.39 -10.39 -6.04
C ILE A 174 16.54 -10.23 -4.53
N ILE A 175 16.46 -8.98 -4.07
CA ILE A 175 16.37 -8.66 -2.64
C ILE A 175 15.00 -8.03 -2.43
N TYR A 176 14.14 -8.73 -1.70
CA TYR A 176 12.83 -8.23 -1.31
C TYR A 176 12.90 -7.66 0.09
N ILE A 177 12.60 -6.36 0.20
CA ILE A 177 12.47 -5.66 1.47
C ILE A 177 10.97 -5.37 1.63
N LEU A 178 10.32 -6.07 2.55
CA LEU A 178 8.86 -5.98 2.73
C LEU A 178 8.40 -4.58 3.13
N ALA A 179 9.20 -3.89 3.96
CA ALA A 179 8.91 -2.55 4.43
C ALA A 179 10.22 -1.83 4.78
N ASP A 180 10.23 -0.52 4.63
CA ASP A 180 11.30 0.38 5.07
C ASP A 180 11.19 0.74 6.56
N ASN A 181 9.98 0.69 7.13
CA ASN A 181 9.69 0.84 8.56
C ASN A 181 8.53 -0.06 9.04
N GLY A 182 8.09 0.14 10.30
CA GLY A 182 6.90 -0.51 10.86
C GLY A 182 5.59 0.11 10.35
N ALA A 183 4.45 -0.44 10.80
CA ALA A 183 3.12 0.09 10.49
C ALA A 183 2.96 1.57 10.87
N SER A 184 2.25 2.35 10.04
CA SER A 184 2.08 3.78 10.26
C SER A 184 1.14 4.10 11.42
N ALA A 185 1.46 5.19 12.13
CA ALA A 185 0.64 5.79 13.17
C ALA A 185 -0.22 6.96 12.65
N GLU A 186 -0.17 7.27 11.35
CA GLU A 186 -0.88 8.44 10.78
C GLU A 186 -2.40 8.23 10.72
N GLY A 187 -2.85 6.98 10.88
CA GLY A 187 -4.26 6.61 10.99
C GLY A 187 -4.62 6.02 12.35
N LEU A 188 -4.09 6.49 13.48
CA LEU A 188 -4.36 5.91 14.83
C LEU A 188 -5.85 5.67 15.18
N GLN A 189 -6.79 6.33 14.50
CA GLN A 189 -8.24 6.11 14.63
C GLN A 189 -8.94 5.78 13.29
N GLY A 190 -8.16 5.46 12.24
CA GLY A 190 -8.60 5.51 10.86
C GLY A 190 -8.79 6.96 10.39
N THR A 191 -8.50 7.24 9.12
CA THR A 191 -8.68 8.59 8.57
C THR A 191 -9.13 8.58 7.13
N VAL A 192 -9.90 9.60 6.73
CA VAL A 192 -10.20 9.94 5.32
C VAL A 192 -9.18 10.90 4.73
N GLU A 193 -8.30 11.48 5.56
CA GLU A 193 -7.31 12.49 5.18
C GLU A 193 -6.09 12.37 6.11
N GLU A 194 -5.00 11.80 5.63
CA GLU A 194 -3.78 11.60 6.42
C GLU A 194 -3.11 12.91 6.84
N LEU A 195 -3.26 13.98 6.05
CA LEU A 195 -2.67 15.28 6.36
C LEU A 195 -3.26 15.91 7.63
N LEU A 196 -4.43 15.46 8.10
CA LEU A 196 -4.95 15.87 9.41
C LEU A 196 -3.95 15.54 10.53
N THR A 197 -3.34 14.35 10.48
CA THR A 197 -2.37 13.90 11.48
C THR A 197 -1.08 14.70 11.39
N HIS A 198 -0.55 14.94 10.17
CA HIS A 198 0.67 15.73 9.98
C HIS A 198 0.52 17.18 10.45
N ASN A 199 -0.68 17.74 10.29
CA ASN A 199 -0.98 19.12 10.68
C ASN A 199 -1.51 19.26 12.11
N LEU A 200 -1.57 18.17 12.89
CA LEU A 200 -2.10 18.13 14.26
C LEU A 200 -3.53 18.67 14.36
N LEU A 201 -4.35 18.41 13.34
CA LEU A 201 -5.75 18.81 13.27
C LEU A 201 -6.62 17.66 13.79
N PRO A 202 -7.19 17.76 15.00
CA PRO A 202 -8.04 16.70 15.53
C PRO A 202 -9.36 16.63 14.76
N ALA A 203 -9.75 15.41 14.35
CA ALA A 203 -11.06 15.12 13.80
C ALA A 203 -11.59 13.82 14.41
N THR A 204 -12.83 13.84 14.93
CA THR A 204 -13.46 12.62 15.41
C THR A 204 -13.83 11.71 14.25
N THR A 205 -13.89 10.40 14.46
CA THR A 205 -14.34 9.44 13.44
C THR A 205 -15.73 9.82 12.89
N GLU A 206 -16.65 10.27 13.74
CA GLU A 206 -17.97 10.76 13.33
C GLU A 206 -17.89 11.95 12.35
N GLN A 207 -17.03 12.93 12.62
CA GLN A 207 -16.81 14.06 11.71
C GLN A 207 -16.25 13.61 10.37
N GLN A 208 -15.32 12.65 10.38
CA GLN A 208 -14.72 12.11 9.18
C GLN A 208 -15.72 11.30 8.35
N ILE A 209 -16.56 10.46 8.98
CA ILE A 209 -17.65 9.73 8.31
C ILE A 209 -18.63 10.72 7.69
N LYS A 210 -19.00 11.78 8.41
CA LYS A 210 -19.90 12.81 7.88
C LYS A 210 -19.30 13.53 6.67
N ALA A 211 -17.99 13.83 6.68
CA ALA A 211 -17.31 14.42 5.53
C ALA A 211 -17.27 13.43 4.34
N LEU A 212 -17.04 12.15 4.62
CA LEU A 212 -17.01 11.08 3.63
C LEU A 212 -18.35 10.92 2.90
N ASP A 213 -19.49 11.17 3.58
CA ASP A 213 -20.82 11.12 2.97
C ASP A 213 -20.99 12.11 1.81
N GLU A 214 -20.28 13.24 1.82
CA GLU A 214 -20.28 14.21 0.71
C GLU A 214 -19.61 13.64 -0.56
N TYR A 215 -18.79 12.60 -0.42
CA TYR A 215 -18.04 11.95 -1.50
C TYR A 215 -18.59 10.57 -1.88
N GLY A 216 -19.75 10.16 -1.35
CA GLY A 216 -20.35 8.84 -1.62
C GLY A 216 -20.15 7.81 -0.52
N GLY A 217 -19.80 8.25 0.69
CA GLY A 217 -19.69 7.41 1.89
C GLY A 217 -18.58 6.38 1.77
N LEU A 218 -18.77 5.19 2.35
CA LEU A 218 -17.74 4.13 2.39
C LEU A 218 -17.16 3.73 1.02
N SER A 219 -17.90 3.96 -0.06
CA SER A 219 -17.44 3.66 -1.42
C SER A 219 -16.34 4.63 -1.91
N ALA A 220 -16.20 5.79 -1.28
CA ALA A 220 -15.15 6.75 -1.57
C ALA A 220 -13.78 6.32 -1.02
N LEU A 221 -13.74 5.48 0.03
CA LEU A 221 -12.48 4.96 0.57
C LEU A 221 -11.74 4.12 -0.47
N GLY A 222 -10.47 4.43 -0.70
CA GLY A 222 -9.63 3.87 -1.75
C GLY A 222 -9.65 4.65 -3.06
N SER A 223 -10.59 5.59 -3.23
CA SER A 223 -10.70 6.40 -4.44
C SER A 223 -9.87 7.68 -4.36
N LYS A 224 -9.74 8.40 -5.48
CA LYS A 224 -9.07 9.70 -5.56
C LYS A 224 -9.73 10.84 -4.77
N HIS A 225 -10.87 10.59 -4.12
CA HIS A 225 -11.61 11.63 -3.41
C HIS A 225 -11.13 11.84 -1.98
N VAL A 226 -10.38 10.90 -1.42
CA VAL A 226 -9.98 10.91 0.00
C VAL A 226 -8.60 10.28 0.16
N ASP A 227 -7.72 10.94 0.91
CA ASP A 227 -6.38 10.45 1.20
C ASP A 227 -6.38 9.58 2.47
N ASN A 228 -7.09 8.44 2.40
CA ASN A 228 -7.42 7.65 3.58
C ASN A 228 -6.30 6.72 4.09
N MET A 229 -6.27 6.47 5.40
CA MET A 229 -5.39 5.48 6.05
C MET A 229 -6.16 4.60 7.04
N TYR A 230 -5.72 3.34 7.23
CA TYR A 230 -6.34 2.39 8.16
C TYR A 230 -6.05 2.72 9.63
N HIS A 231 -6.82 2.09 10.53
CA HIS A 231 -6.64 2.21 11.98
C HIS A 231 -5.30 1.64 12.44
N GLY A 232 -4.36 2.49 12.84
CA GLY A 232 -2.99 2.11 13.23
C GLY A 232 -2.84 1.37 14.57
N SER A 233 -3.89 0.72 15.10
CA SER A 233 -3.84 -0.08 16.35
C SER A 233 -3.81 -1.58 16.11
#